data_AF-A0A8T1E089-F1
#
_entry.id   AF-A0A8T1E089-F1
#
_cell.length_a   1.000
_cell.length_b   1.000
_cell.length_c   1.000
_cell.angle_alpha   90.00
_cell.angle_beta   90.00
_cell.angle_gamma   90.00
#
_symmetry.space_group_name_H-M   'P 1'
#
loop_
_entity.id
_entity.type
_entity.pdbx_description
1 polymer ?
#
loop_
_entity_poly.entity_id
_entity_poly.type
_entity_poly.pdbx_seq_one_letter_code
_entity_poly.pdbx_strand_id
1 'polypeptide(L)'
;MGKSDLNVTVEQKQEFASLEKVLNQTADDAARCLKLLKKNLSDYDSRHGNHFINTATSYMRSDMRTAKDTADELKRVAHEINKC
;
A
#
# COMPACT_ATOMS: atom_id res chain seq x y z
N MET A 1 21.96 19.03 24.32
CA MET A 1 21.52 17.74 23.72
C MET A 1 20.70 17.00 24.77
N GLY A 2 19.40 17.24 24.83
CA GLY A 2 18.51 16.48 25.70
C GLY A 2 17.96 15.31 24.93
N LYS A 3 18.47 14.10 25.19
CA LYS A 3 17.75 12.88 24.83
C LYS A 3 16.59 12.78 25.80
N SER A 4 15.40 13.20 25.37
CA SER A 4 14.18 12.83 26.05
C SER A 4 13.99 11.33 25.82
N ASP A 5 14.38 10.51 26.79
CA ASP A 5 13.91 9.14 26.87
C ASP A 5 12.38 9.23 26.99
N LEU A 6 11.69 9.07 25.86
CA LEU A 6 10.23 8.99 25.85
C LEU A 6 9.90 7.71 26.61
N ASN A 7 9.40 7.85 27.83
CA ASN A 7 9.01 6.70 28.64
C ASN A 7 7.68 6.18 28.08
N VAL A 8 7.76 5.41 26.98
CA VAL A 8 6.59 4.88 26.26
C VAL A 8 5.82 3.95 27.19
N THR A 9 4.57 4.28 27.48
CA THR A 9 3.72 3.48 28.36
C THR A 9 3.33 2.16 27.69
N VAL A 10 2.91 1.17 28.48
CA VAL A 10 2.41 -0.12 27.95
C VAL A 10 1.23 0.09 27.00
N GLU A 11 0.36 1.04 27.31
CA GLU A 11 -0.80 1.42 26.49
C GLU A 11 -0.36 1.98 25.12
N GLN A 12 0.63 2.88 25.10
CA GLN A 12 1.18 3.43 23.85
C GLN A 12 1.82 2.35 22.96
N LYS A 13 2.52 1.38 23.55
CA LYS A 13 3.07 0.23 22.80
C LYS A 13 1.96 -0.61 22.17
N GLN A 14 0.86 -0.82 22.90
CA GLN A 14 -0.29 -1.58 22.39
C GLN A 14 -0.98 -0.84 21.25
N GLU A 15 -1.11 0.49 21.34
CA GLU A 15 -1.65 1.33 20.26
C GLU A 15 -0.76 1.29 19.02
N PHE A 16 0.56 1.44 19.18
CA PHE A 16 1.51 1.36 18.06
C PHE A 16 1.53 -0.02 17.40
N ALA A 17 1.47 -1.10 18.17
CA ALA A 17 1.35 -2.46 17.62
C ALA A 17 0.03 -2.65 16.85
N SER A 18 -1.08 -2.10 17.35
CA SER A 18 -2.36 -2.12 16.65
C SER A 18 -2.31 -1.32 15.34
N LEU A 19 -1.67 -0.14 15.37
CA LEU A 19 -1.50 0.71 14.20
C LEU A 19 -0.60 0.03 13.14
N GLU A 20 0.53 -0.55 13.53
CA GLU A 20 1.39 -1.34 12.65
C GLU A 20 0.59 -2.45 11.93
N LYS A 21 -0.22 -3.20 12.69
CA LYS A 21 -1.06 -4.25 12.13
C LYS A 21 -2.02 -3.72 11.07
N VAL A 22 -2.72 -2.63 11.36
CA VAL A 22 -3.69 -2.04 10.42
C VAL A 22 -3.00 -1.48 9.17
N LEU A 23 -1.84 -0.85 9.31
CA LEU A 23 -1.06 -0.33 8.19
C LEU A 23 -0.60 -1.46 7.26
N ASN A 24 -0.05 -2.54 7.82
CA ASN A 24 0.37 -3.71 7.05
C ASN A 24 -0.82 -4.39 6.34
N GLN A 25 -1.93 -4.58 7.04
CA GLN A 25 -3.17 -5.12 6.48
C GLN A 25 -3.65 -4.26 5.30
N THR A 26 -3.72 -2.93 5.49
CA THR A 26 -4.17 -1.99 4.46
C THR A 26 -3.26 -2.04 3.23
N ALA A 27 -1.94 -2.10 3.42
CA ALA A 27 -0.98 -2.20 2.33
C ALA A 27 -1.16 -3.51 1.53
N ASP A 28 -1.34 -4.64 2.23
CA ASP A 28 -1.56 -5.93 1.59
C ASP A 28 -2.91 -5.99 0.85
N ASP A 29 -3.95 -5.38 1.41
CA ASP A 29 -5.27 -5.27 0.79
C ASP A 29 -5.20 -4.42 -0.49
N ALA A 30 -4.54 -3.26 -0.42
CA ALA A 30 -4.29 -2.40 -1.57
C ALA A 30 -3.53 -3.14 -2.68
N ALA A 31 -2.47 -3.88 -2.33
CA ALA A 31 -1.71 -4.68 -3.28
C ALA A 31 -2.57 -5.77 -3.96
N ARG A 32 -3.48 -6.42 -3.23
CA ARG A 32 -4.42 -7.40 -3.81
C ARG A 32 -5.44 -6.74 -4.73
N CYS A 33 -6.01 -5.60 -4.32
CA CYS A 33 -6.94 -4.83 -5.15
C CYS A 33 -6.28 -4.35 -6.45
N LEU A 34 -5.04 -3.87 -6.41
CA LEU A 34 -4.30 -3.44 -7.60
C LEU A 34 -4.00 -4.60 -8.55
N LYS A 35 -3.66 -5.78 -8.03
CA LYS A 35 -3.48 -7.00 -8.84
C LYS A 35 -4.78 -7.39 -9.55
N LEU A 36 -5.90 -7.36 -8.83
CA LEU A 36 -7.21 -7.68 -9.39
C LEU A 36 -7.65 -6.65 -10.43
N LEU A 37 -7.47 -5.36 -10.15
CA LEU A 37 -7.76 -4.29 -11.09
C LEU A 37 -6.96 -4.44 -12.38
N LYS A 38 -5.64 -4.63 -12.29
CA LYS A 38 -4.78 -4.85 -13.46
C LYS A 38 -5.26 -6.04 -14.30
N LYS A 39 -5.62 -7.16 -13.65
CA LYS A 39 -6.16 -8.33 -14.34
C LYS A 39 -7.46 -7.99 -15.08
N ASN A 40 -8.41 -7.35 -14.41
CA ASN A 40 -9.70 -6.99 -15.01
C ASN A 40 -9.53 -6.03 -16.20
N LEU A 41 -8.61 -5.06 -16.11
CA LEU A 41 -8.30 -4.16 -17.22
C LEU A 41 -7.66 -4.92 -18.39
N SER A 42 -6.75 -5.84 -18.13
CA SER A 42 -6.12 -6.67 -19.17
C SER A 42 -7.12 -7.61 -19.84
N ASP A 43 -8.04 -8.19 -19.08
CA ASP A 43 -9.13 -9.02 -19.60
C ASP A 43 -10.10 -8.18 -20.45
N TYR A 44 -10.43 -6.96 -20.01
CA TYR A 44 -11.22 -6.00 -20.78
C TYR A 44 -10.55 -5.65 -22.11
N ASP A 45 -9.27 -5.28 -22.05
CA ASP A 45 -8.48 -4.93 -23.23
C ASP A 45 -8.45 -6.09 -24.25
N SER A 46 -8.24 -7.32 -23.76
CA SER A 46 -8.21 -8.53 -24.59
C SER A 46 -9.55 -8.82 -25.27
N ARG A 47 -10.67 -8.64 -24.55
CA ARG A 47 -12.03 -8.87 -25.09
C ARG A 47 -12.43 -7.87 -26.17
N HIS A 48 -11.83 -6.68 -26.18
CA HIS A 48 -12.17 -5.62 -27.11
C HIS A 48 -11.10 -5.41 -28.20
N GLY A 49 -10.12 -6.31 -28.31
CA GLY A 49 -9.07 -6.23 -29.33
C GLY A 49 -8.04 -5.12 -29.09
N ASN A 50 -8.02 -4.53 -27.89
CA ASN A 50 -7.11 -3.44 -27.53
C ASN A 50 -5.76 -4.03 -27.11
N HIS A 51 -4.87 -4.29 -28.08
CA HIS A 51 -3.62 -5.01 -27.83
C HIS A 51 -2.35 -4.16 -27.82
N PHE A 52 -2.41 -2.89 -28.22
CA PHE A 52 -1.18 -2.12 -28.53
C PHE A 52 -1.13 -0.70 -27.95
N ILE A 53 -2.06 0.18 -28.33
CA ILE A 53 -2.08 1.59 -27.92
C ILE A 53 -3.45 1.91 -27.31
N ASN A 54 -3.51 2.81 -26.33
CA ASN A 54 -4.75 3.27 -25.69
C ASN A 54 -5.54 2.16 -24.97
N THR A 55 -4.83 1.22 -24.34
CA THR A 55 -5.47 0.17 -23.54
C THR A 55 -5.91 0.73 -22.19
N ALA A 56 -7.00 0.23 -21.62
CA ALA A 56 -7.47 0.62 -20.29
C ALA A 56 -6.37 0.39 -19.24
N THR A 57 -5.61 -0.70 -19.38
CA THR A 57 -4.44 -0.99 -18.55
C THR A 57 -3.36 0.10 -18.68
N SER A 58 -3.12 0.64 -19.88
CA SER A 58 -2.11 1.68 -20.12
C SER A 58 -2.50 3.02 -19.48
N TYR A 59 -3.77 3.41 -19.57
CA TYR A 59 -4.27 4.65 -18.96
C TYR A 59 -4.14 4.64 -17.44
N MET A 60 -4.48 3.52 -16.80
CA MET A 60 -4.40 3.40 -15.33
C MET A 60 -3.01 3.07 -14.80
N ARG A 61 -2.02 2.85 -15.66
CA ARG A 61 -0.68 2.36 -15.25
C ARG A 61 0.01 3.28 -14.25
N SER A 62 -0.10 4.59 -14.44
CA SER A 62 0.52 5.58 -13.56
C SER A 62 -0.14 5.56 -12.19
N ASP A 63 -1.47 5.63 -12.15
CA ASP A 63 -2.23 5.66 -10.89
C ASP A 63 -2.05 4.36 -10.09
N MET A 64 -2.06 3.21 -10.77
CA MET A 64 -1.76 1.92 -10.13
C MET A 64 -0.35 1.87 -9.54
N ARG A 65 0.63 2.54 -10.17
CA ARG A 65 2.00 2.64 -9.62
C ARG A 65 2.01 3.53 -8.38
N THR A 66 1.42 4.71 -8.44
CA THR A 66 1.31 5.63 -7.29
C THR A 66 0.63 4.96 -6.10
N ALA A 67 -0.44 4.21 -6.33
CA ALA A 67 -1.14 3.47 -5.29
C ALA A 67 -0.28 2.35 -4.70
N LYS A 68 0.51 1.65 -5.53
CA LYS A 68 1.47 0.65 -5.05
C LYS A 68 2.56 1.30 -4.20
N ASP A 69 3.15 2.40 -4.67
CA ASP A 69 4.22 3.10 -3.96
C ASP A 69 3.70 3.62 -2.60
N THR A 70 2.45 4.08 -2.55
CA THR A 70 1.77 4.47 -1.31
C THR A 70 1.59 3.27 -0.36
N ALA A 71 1.19 2.10 -0.87
CA ALA A 71 1.06 0.90 -0.06
C ALA A 71 2.42 0.44 0.50
N ASP A 72 3.49 0.53 -0.29
CA ASP A 72 4.85 0.24 0.16
C ASP A 72 5.31 1.24 1.24
N GLU A 73 4.92 2.51 1.15
CA GLU A 73 5.16 3.51 2.19
C GLU A 73 4.41 3.21 3.49
N LEU A 74 3.16 2.72 3.43
CA LEU A 74 2.43 2.28 4.63
C LEU A 74 3.19 1.18 5.39
N LYS A 75 3.80 0.23 4.67
CA LYS A 75 4.63 -0.82 5.29
C LYS A 75 5.91 -0.26 5.91
N ARG A 76 6.52 0.71 5.23
CA ARG A 76 7.70 1.41 5.76
C ARG A 76 7.36 2.12 7.07
N VAL A 77 6.28 2.90 7.09
CA VAL A 77 5.81 3.61 8.29
C VAL A 77 5.44 2.62 9.40
N ALA A 78 4.76 1.52 9.08
CA ALA A 78 4.44 0.47 10.05
C ALA A 78 5.70 -0.08 10.75
N HIS A 79 6.76 -0.33 9.97
CA HIS A 79 8.02 -0.81 10.50
C HIS A 79 8.78 0.25 11.33
N GLU A 80 8.65 1.53 10.99
CA GLU A 80 9.24 2.62 11.77
C GLU A 80 8.51 2.82 13.11
N ILE A 81 7.18 2.71 13.13
CA ILE A 81 6.37 2.78 14.35
C ILE A 81 6.75 1.67 15.34
N ASN A 82 7.00 0.46 14.86
CA ASN A 82 7.41 -0.67 15.71
C ASN A 82 8.87 -0.58 16.21
N LYS A 83 9.65 0.39 15.72
CA LYS A 83 11.00 0.67 16.24
C LYS A 83 11.00 1.72 17.37
N CYS A 84 9.87 2.37 17.63
CA CYS A 84 9.68 3.30 18.75
C CYS A 84 9.41 2.55 20.06
#